data_AF-A0A917Y7X8-F1
#
_entry.id   AF-A0A917Y7X8-F1
#
_cell.length_a   1.000
_cell.length_b   1.000
_cell.length_c   1.000
_cell.angle_alpha   90.00
_cell.angle_beta   90.00
_cell.angle_gamma   90.00
#
_symmetry.space_group_name_H-M   'P 1'
#
loop_
_entity.id
_entity.type
_entity.pdbx_description
1 polymer ?
#
loop_
_entity_poly.entity_id
_entity_poly.type
_entity_poly.pdbx_seq_one_letter_code
_entity_poly.pdbx_strand_id
1 'polypeptide(L)' 'MGGFPGGMGSHEEEVSVSAPYWGSRGELIEVLDLARAGAVSVHTETCSLDEAPLTYERLHAGKVNGRAVTLPNR' A
#
# COMPACT_ATOMS: atom_id res chain seq x y z
N MET A 1 -3.88 -6.56 -21.09
CA MET A 1 -3.05 -6.86 -22.28
C MET A 1 -2.94 -5.61 -23.12
N GLY A 2 -1.93 -4.77 -22.87
CA GLY A 2 -1.59 -3.64 -23.73
C GLY A 2 -0.28 -3.98 -24.41
N GLY A 3 -0.30 -4.21 -25.71
CA GLY A 3 0.90 -4.45 -26.51
C GLY A 3 1.54 -3.13 -26.90
N PHE A 4 2.84 -3.01 -26.68
CA PHE A 4 3.67 -1.89 -27.14
C PHE A 4 4.06 -2.12 -28.62
N PRO A 5 3.95 -1.15 -29.53
CA PRO A 5 4.37 -1.33 -30.91
C PRO A 5 5.84 -0.89 -31.08
N GLY A 6 6.77 -1.85 -31.11
CA GLY A 6 8.19 -1.61 -31.41
C GLY A 6 8.52 -1.96 -32.87
N GLY A 7 8.91 -0.96 -33.65
CA GLY A 7 9.48 -1.12 -35.00
C GLY A 7 11.00 -1.18 -34.93
N MET A 8 11.61 -2.05 -35.76
CA MET A 8 13.05 -2.30 -35.76
C MET A 8 13.85 -1.05 -36.18
N GLY A 9 14.49 -0.39 -35.21
CA GLY A 9 15.57 0.57 -35.45
C GLY A 9 15.28 2.01 -35.03
N SER A 10 15.15 2.27 -33.72
CA SER A 10 15.40 3.60 -33.14
C SER A 10 15.45 3.46 -31.61
N HIS A 11 16.61 3.73 -31.01
CA HIS A 11 16.88 3.80 -29.56
C HIS A 11 15.64 3.78 -28.67
N GLU A 12 15.39 2.63 -28.04
CA GLU A 12 14.27 2.43 -27.11
C GLU A 12 14.84 2.61 -25.70
N GLU A 13 14.45 3.70 -25.05
CA GLU A 13 14.81 4.03 -23.69
C GLU A 13 14.74 2.78 -22.79
N GLU A 14 15.80 2.55 -22.03
CA GLU A 14 15.98 1.42 -21.13
C GLU A 14 14.96 1.50 -19.98
N VAL A 15 13.70 1.19 -20.25
CA VAL A 15 12.62 1.22 -19.27
C VAL A 15 12.65 -0.07 -18.46
N SER A 16 12.96 0.05 -17.17
CA SER A 16 12.81 -1.04 -16.20
C SER A 16 11.45 -0.95 -15.51
N VAL A 17 10.65 -2.02 -15.62
CA VAL A 17 9.38 -2.16 -14.91
C VAL A 17 9.60 -3.17 -13.78
N SER A 18 9.39 -2.72 -12.53
CA SER A 18 9.37 -3.59 -11.36
C SER A 18 7.97 -3.67 -10.78
N ALA A 19 7.54 -4.88 -10.40
CA ALA A 19 6.29 -5.14 -9.71
C ALA A 19 6.59 -5.75 -8.33
N PRO A 20 7.09 -4.96 -7.38
CA PRO A 20 7.46 -5.47 -6.07
C PRO A 20 6.22 -6.01 -5.36
N TYR A 21 6.30 -7.25 -4.91
CA TYR A 21 5.27 -7.86 -4.07
C TYR A 21 5.83 -8.01 -2.67
N TRP A 22 5.42 -7.11 -1.78
CA TRP A 22 5.90 -7.04 -0.40
C TRP A 22 7.43 -6.90 -0.31
N GLY A 23 7.97 -6.95 0.91
CA GLY A 23 9.39 -7.05 1.20
C GLY A 23 9.70 -8.31 1.98
N SER A 24 10.98 -8.61 2.11
CA SER A 24 11.49 -9.63 3.00
C SER A 24 11.18 -9.32 4.47
N ARG A 25 11.30 -10.34 5.32
CA ARG A 25 11.19 -10.18 6.77
C ARG A 25 12.21 -9.18 7.33
N GLY A 26 13.42 -9.12 6.76
CA GLY A 26 14.46 -8.18 7.18
C GLY A 26 14.06 -6.73 6.92
N GLU A 27 13.59 -6.45 5.71
CA GLU A 27 13.07 -5.12 5.33
C GLU A 27 11.88 -4.70 6.20
N LEU A 28 11.00 -5.63 6.58
CA LEU A 28 9.93 -5.33 7.53
C LEU A 28 10.48 -4.89 8.90
N ILE A 29 11.52 -5.55 9.42
CA ILE A 29 12.15 -5.17 10.69
C ILE A 29 12.73 -3.76 10.58
N GLU A 30 13.43 -3.46 9.49
CA GLU A 30 14.02 -2.12 9.26
C GLU A 30 12.94 -1.03 9.23
N VAL A 31 11.82 -1.24 8.53
CA VAL A 31 10.71 -0.28 8.49
C VAL A 31 10.06 -0.11 9.88
N LEU A 32 9.95 -1.18 10.67
CA LEU A 32 9.45 -1.09 12.04
C LEU A 32 10.41 -0.29 12.94
N ASP A 33 11.72 -0.45 12.78
CA ASP A 33 12.72 0.32 13.53
C ASP A 33 12.65 1.82 13.16
N LEU A 34 12.47 2.14 11.88
CA LEU A 34 12.22 3.53 11.43
C LEU A 34 10.94 4.11 12.03
N ALA A 35 9.86 3.33 12.08
CA ALA A 35 8.61 3.76 12.71
C ALA A 35 8.79 4.00 14.22
N ARG A 36 9.54 3.13 14.92
CA ARG A 36 9.87 3.30 16.35
C ARG A 36 10.73 4.53 16.61
N ALA A 37 11.65 4.84 15.70
CA ALA A 37 12.46 6.06 15.73
C ALA A 37 11.66 7.33 15.37
N GLY A 38 10.39 7.21 14.99
CA GLY A 38 9.53 8.33 14.60
C GLY A 38 9.83 8.88 13.19
N ALA A 39 10.69 8.21 12.42
CA ALA A 39 11.04 8.62 11.06
C ALA A 39 9.94 8.30 10.04
N VAL A 40 9.05 7.36 10.37
CA VAL A 40 7.92 6.94 9.53
C VAL A 40 6.65 6.90 10.38
N SER A 41 5.56 7.49 9.88
CA SER A 41 4.23 7.46 10.51
C SER A 41 3.16 7.05 9.51
N VAL A 42 2.17 6.28 9.95
CA VAL A 42 1.03 5.84 9.13
C VAL A 42 -0.23 6.55 9.60
N HIS A 43 -0.96 7.18 8.69
CA HIS A 43 -2.28 7.72 8.98
C HIS A 43 -3.29 6.57 9.08
N THR A 44 -3.93 6.44 10.25
CA THR A 44 -4.88 5.35 10.54
C THR A 44 -6.21 5.89 11.04
N GLU A 45 -7.30 5.33 10.53
CA GLU A 45 -8.66 5.50 11.04
C GLU A 45 -9.05 4.22 11.78
N THR A 46 -9.56 4.36 13.01
CA THR A 46 -9.94 3.20 13.83
C THR A 46 -11.45 3.04 13.85
N CYS A 47 -11.94 1.81 13.68
CA CYS A 47 -13.36 1.46 13.76
C CYS A 47 -13.59 0.32 14.75
N SER A 48 -14.81 0.23 15.31
CA SER A 48 -15.19 -0.93 16.10
C SER A 48 -15.43 -2.15 15.21
N LEU A 49 -15.50 -3.34 15.82
CA LEU A 49 -15.80 -4.57 15.08
C LEU A 49 -17.21 -4.54 14.47
N ASP A 50 -18.19 -3.93 15.17
CA ASP A 50 -19.56 -3.78 14.68
C ASP A 50 -19.64 -2.86 13.45
N GLU A 51 -18.76 -1.87 13.37
CA GLU A 51 -18.66 -0.93 12.25
C GLU A 51 -17.82 -1.47 11.08
N ALA A 52 -17.28 -2.68 11.18
CA ALA A 52 -16.41 -3.23 10.16
C ALA A 52 -17.06 -3.29 8.76
N PRO A 53 -18.33 -3.73 8.58
CA PRO A 53 -18.98 -3.74 7.26
C PRO A 53 -19.07 -2.33 6.65
N LEU A 54 -19.52 -1.35 7.42
CA LEU A 54 -19.61 0.05 6.97
C LEU A 54 -18.23 0.63 6.65
N THR A 55 -17.21 0.25 7.41
CA THR A 55 -15.83 0.66 7.16
C THR A 55 -15.32 0.12 5.82
N TYR A 56 -15.65 -1.12 5.46
CA TYR A 56 -15.33 -1.68 4.15
C TYR A 56 -16.04 -0.93 3.01
N GLU A 57 -17.31 -0.57 3.17
CA GLU A 57 -18.04 0.25 2.19
C GLU A 57 -17.39 1.61 1.98
N ARG A 58 -16.99 2.27 3.08
CA ARG A 58 -16.26 3.54 3.04
C ARG A 58 -14.92 3.39 2.34
N LEU A 59 -14.18 2.32 2.61
CA LEU A 59 -12.90 2.03 1.98
C LEU A 59 -13.07 1.83 0.47
N HIS A 60 -14.07 1.04 0.06
CA HIS A 60 -14.41 0.84 -1.35
C HIS A 60 -14.83 2.14 -2.03
N ALA A 61 -15.55 3.02 -1.33
CA ALA A 61 -15.96 4.32 -1.83
C ALA A 61 -14.83 5.39 -1.78
N GLY A 62 -13.61 5.04 -1.37
CA GLY A 62 -12.49 5.97 -1.27
C GLY A 62 -12.63 7.03 -0.16
N LYS A 63 -13.45 6.76 0.86
CA LYS A 63 -13.77 7.68 1.97
C LYS A 63 -12.97 7.41 3.25
N VAL A 64 -11.85 6.69 3.11
CA VAL A 64 -10.90 6.40 4.19
C VAL A 64 -9.59 7.03 3.79
N ASN A 65 -9.05 7.88 4.67
CA ASN A 65 -7.72 8.39 4.50
C ASN A 65 -6.73 7.38 5.11
N GLY A 66 -5.67 7.04 4.38
CA GLY A 66 -4.66 6.11 4.88
C GLY A 66 -5.22 4.70 5.08
N ARG A 67 -5.17 4.18 6.32
CA ARG A 67 -5.54 2.79 6.64
C ARG A 67 -6.65 2.70 7.67
N ALA A 68 -7.74 1.98 7.33
CA ALA A 68 -8.73 1.56 8.32
C ALA A 68 -8.22 0.37 9.14
N VAL A 69 -8.32 0.47 10.48
CA VAL A 69 -7.93 -0.57 11.44
C VAL A 69 -9.10 -0.88 12.37
N THR A 70 -9.64 -2.09 12.26
CA THR A 70 -10.69 -2.57 13.15
C THR A 70 -10.11 -3.00 14.49
N LEU A 71 -10.64 -2.45 15.58
CA LEU A 71 -10.23 -2.81 16.94
C LEU A 71 -11.33 -3.67 17.59
N PRO A 72 -11.00 -4.87 18.12
CA PRO A 72 -12.00 -5.80 18.65
C PRO A 72 -12.59 -5.38 20.01
N ASN A 73 -11.90 -4.51 20.75
CA ASN A 73 -12.26 -4.14 22.13
C ASN A 73 -12.68 -2.67 22.27
N ARG A 74 -13.17 -2.06 21.19
CA ARG A 74 -13.59 -0.64 21.18
C ARG A 74 -15.11 -0.53 21.16
#